data_AF-A0A934KVK9-F1
#
_entry.id   AF-A0A934KVK9-F1
#
_cell.length_a   1.000
_cell.length_b   1.000
_cell.length_c   1.000
_cell.angle_alpha   90.00
_cell.angle_beta   90.00
_cell.angle_gamma   90.00
#
_symmetry.space_group_name_H-M   'P 1'
#
loop_
_entity.id
_entity.type
_entity.pdbx_description
1 polymer ?
#
loop_
_entity_poly.entity_id
_entity_poly.type
_entity_poly.pdbx_seq_one_letter_code
_entity_poly.pdbx_strand_id
1 'polypeptide(L)'
;MSEPVVGNHNDLYNIEVQFEIVMAIPEKADISVTGLFWNADAGFDSKEFNKACFKKEINGNICFNKRNGSADRAEYFDQELYRERYSIEPTNA
;
A
#
# COMPACT_ATOMS: atom_id res chain seq x y z
N MET A 1 -11.36 -2.82 15.84
CA MET A 1 -11.86 -1.46 15.51
C MET A 1 -10.64 -0.56 15.52
N SER A 2 -10.33 0.10 14.41
CA SER A 2 -9.24 1.08 14.35
C SER A 2 -9.69 2.41 14.94
N GLU A 3 -8.77 3.14 15.57
CA GLU A 3 -9.07 4.48 16.09
C GLU A 3 -9.13 5.49 14.93
N PRO A 4 -10.08 6.43 14.95
CA PRO A 4 -10.14 7.50 13.96
C PRO A 4 -8.91 8.41 14.09
N VAL A 5 -8.22 8.63 12.96
CA VAL A 5 -7.05 9.49 12.86
C VAL A 5 -7.46 10.88 12.37
N VAL A 6 -6.82 11.94 12.88
CA VAL A 6 -7.10 13.33 12.50
C VAL A 6 -6.86 13.55 10.99
N GLY A 7 -7.74 14.29 10.30
CA GLY A 7 -7.69 14.49 8.85
C GLY A 7 -6.48 15.26 8.28
N ASN A 8 -5.52 15.66 9.13
CA ASN A 8 -4.26 16.29 8.71
C ASN A 8 -3.15 15.27 8.42
N HIS A 9 -3.39 13.99 8.65
CA HIS A 9 -2.44 12.92 8.35
C HIS A 9 -2.63 12.46 6.91
N ASN A 10 -1.57 12.54 6.09
CA ASN A 10 -1.57 11.95 4.76
C ASN A 10 -1.53 10.42 4.85
N ASP A 11 -1.84 9.73 3.75
CA ASP A 11 -1.90 8.26 3.70
C ASP A 11 -0.58 7.56 4.09
N LEU A 12 0.54 8.30 4.07
CA LEU A 12 1.87 7.82 4.45
C LEU A 12 2.16 7.94 5.95
N TYR A 13 1.33 8.62 6.72
CA TYR A 13 1.54 8.79 8.14
C TYR A 13 1.50 7.44 8.86
N ASN A 14 2.61 7.07 9.51
CA ASN A 14 2.78 5.78 10.19
C ASN A 14 2.50 4.55 9.30
N ILE A 15 2.70 4.68 7.98
CA ILE A 15 2.37 3.62 7.02
C ILE A 15 3.07 2.30 7.34
N GLU A 16 4.33 2.32 7.80
CA GLU A 16 5.05 1.11 8.19
C GLU A 16 4.35 0.38 9.35
N VAL A 17 3.90 1.12 10.37
CA VAL A 17 3.20 0.55 11.53
C VAL A 17 1.86 -0.04 11.11
N GLN A 18 1.09 0.71 10.31
CA GLN A 18 -0.21 0.24 9.83
C GLN A 18 -0.07 -0.97 8.91
N PHE A 19 0.95 -0.97 8.05
CA PHE A 19 1.25 -2.09 7.17
C PHE A 19 1.58 -3.35 7.98
N GLU A 20 2.45 -3.26 8.99
CA GLU A 20 2.74 -4.39 9.87
C GLU A 20 1.49 -4.91 10.60
N ILE A 21 0.62 -4.02 11.08
CA ILE A 21 -0.63 -4.41 11.72
C ILE A 21 -1.52 -5.21 10.75
N VAL A 22 -1.63 -4.74 9.50
CA VAL A 22 -2.45 -5.41 8.48
C VAL A 22 -1.83 -6.76 8.07
N MET A 23 -0.51 -6.83 7.91
CA MET A 23 0.20 -8.08 7.56
C MET A 23 0.19 -9.10 8.69
N ALA A 24 0.14 -8.67 9.95
CA ALA A 24 0.02 -9.57 11.08
C ALA A 24 -1.32 -10.34 11.11
N ILE A 25 -2.37 -9.89 10.40
CA ILE A 25 -3.67 -10.58 10.35
C ILE A 25 -3.57 -11.92 9.61
N PRO A 26 -3.14 -11.97 8.32
CA PRO A 26 -2.94 -13.25 7.64
C PRO A 26 -1.85 -14.10 8.29
N GLU A 27 -0.75 -13.50 8.78
CA GLU A 27 0.31 -14.25 9.47
C GLU A 27 -0.22 -14.97 10.72
N LYS A 28 -1.09 -14.34 11.52
CA LYS A 28 -1.76 -14.99 12.67
C LYS A 28 -2.73 -16.10 12.28
N ALA A 29 -3.22 -16.07 11.05
CA ALA A 29 -4.07 -17.11 10.47
C ALA A 29 -3.24 -18.22 9.77
N ASP A 30 -1.91 -18.22 9.91
CA ASP A 30 -0.98 -19.14 9.23
C ASP A 30 -1.03 -19.01 7.70
N ILE A 31 -1.38 -17.82 7.20
CA ILE A 31 -1.40 -17.48 5.78
C ILE A 31 -0.14 -16.67 5.48
N SER A 32 0.70 -17.20 4.59
CA SER A 32 1.92 -16.52 4.16
C SER A 32 1.61 -15.23 3.40
N VAL A 33 2.36 -14.18 3.71
CA VAL A 33 2.30 -12.89 2.99
C VAL A 33 3.36 -12.78 1.88
N THR A 34 4.30 -13.72 1.83
CA THR A 34 5.33 -13.79 0.79
C THR A 34 4.70 -13.99 -0.58
N GLY A 35 5.12 -13.17 -1.56
CA GLY A 35 4.65 -13.21 -2.93
C GLY A 35 3.30 -12.52 -3.16
N LEU A 36 2.63 -12.00 -2.13
CA LEU A 36 1.37 -11.28 -2.30
C LEU A 36 1.54 -10.09 -3.24
N PHE A 37 0.51 -9.83 -4.05
CA PHE A 37 0.41 -8.63 -4.86
C PHE A 37 -0.37 -7.56 -4.10
N TRP A 38 0.30 -6.46 -3.77
CA TRP A 38 -0.32 -5.34 -3.08
C TRP A 38 -0.67 -4.23 -4.06
N ASN A 39 -1.96 -4.12 -4.39
CA ASN A 39 -2.45 -3.20 -5.41
C ASN A 39 -2.95 -1.89 -4.77
N ALA A 40 -2.18 -0.80 -4.91
CA ALA A 40 -2.42 0.43 -4.16
C ALA A 40 -2.35 1.70 -5.02
N ASP A 41 -3.10 2.72 -4.60
CA ASP A 41 -3.16 4.02 -5.26
C ASP A 41 -1.88 4.86 -5.05
N ALA A 42 -1.73 5.94 -5.81
CA ALA A 42 -0.56 6.81 -5.80
C ALA A 42 -0.32 7.54 -4.47
N GLY A 43 -1.30 7.56 -3.55
CA GLY A 43 -1.09 8.03 -2.18
C GLY A 43 -0.05 7.21 -1.40
N PHE A 44 0.10 5.91 -1.72
CA PHE A 44 1.02 4.98 -1.04
C PHE A 44 2.42 4.97 -1.63
N ASP A 45 2.64 5.77 -2.67
CA ASP A 45 3.86 5.82 -3.43
C ASP A 45 5.00 6.51 -2.67
N SER A 46 5.64 5.76 -1.78
CA SER A 46 6.76 6.21 -0.95
C SER A 46 7.89 5.19 -0.93
N LYS A 47 9.11 5.66 -0.65
CA LYS A 47 10.29 4.77 -0.56
C LYS A 47 10.20 3.85 0.66
N GLU A 48 9.63 4.37 1.75
CA GLU A 48 9.42 3.68 3.01
C GLU A 48 8.48 2.50 2.82
N PHE A 49 7.33 2.73 2.17
CA PHE A 49 6.35 1.67 1.92
C PHE A 49 6.87 0.60 0.95
N ASN A 50 7.55 1.00 -0.13
CA ASN A 50 8.21 0.05 -1.03
C ASN A 50 9.24 -0.83 -0.31
N LYS A 51 10.05 -0.25 0.59
CA LYS A 51 10.99 -1.02 1.43
C LYS A 51 10.26 -1.98 2.37
N ALA A 52 9.12 -1.59 2.92
CA ALA A 52 8.32 -2.45 3.78
C ALA A 52 7.77 -3.66 3.01
N CYS A 53 7.24 -3.45 1.80
CA CYS A 53 6.83 -4.54 0.90
C CYS A 53 8.00 -5.47 0.57
N PHE A 54 9.16 -4.91 0.18
CA PHE A 54 10.35 -5.69 -0.15
C PHE A 54 10.83 -6.58 1.00
N LYS A 55 10.84 -6.07 2.24
CA LYS A 55 11.24 -6.84 3.44
C LYS A 55 10.35 -8.06 3.71
N LYS A 56 9.08 -8.00 3.31
CA LYS A 56 8.11 -9.10 3.44
C LYS A 56 7.94 -9.91 2.15
N GLU A 57 8.76 -9.67 1.13
CA GLU A 57 8.67 -10.31 -0.19
C GLU A 57 7.31 -10.10 -0.86
N ILE A 58 6.70 -8.92 -0.66
CA ILE A 58 5.42 -8.52 -1.25
C ILE A 58 5.69 -7.75 -2.54
N ASN A 59 4.97 -8.11 -3.60
CA ASN A 59 4.98 -7.43 -4.89
C ASN A 59 4.07 -6.19 -4.83
N GLY A 60 4.64 -5.01 -4.59
CA GLY A 60 3.90 -3.75 -4.59
C GLY A 60 3.53 -3.28 -5.99
N ASN A 61 2.26 -3.43 -6.38
CA ASN A 61 1.69 -2.82 -7.59
C ASN A 61 1.12 -1.43 -7.26
N ILE A 62 1.99 -0.45 -7.07
CA ILE A 62 1.64 0.87 -6.56
C ILE A 62 1.68 1.89 -7.70
N CYS A 63 0.59 2.64 -7.88
CA CYS A 63 0.55 3.67 -8.90
C CYS A 63 1.55 4.78 -8.63
N PHE A 64 2.19 5.26 -9.68
CA PHE A 64 3.15 6.35 -9.58
C PHE A 64 2.48 7.68 -9.20
N ASN A 65 3.00 8.33 -8.17
CA ASN A 65 2.60 9.67 -7.79
C ASN A 65 3.33 10.73 -8.61
N LYS A 66 2.59 11.38 -9.50
CA LYS A 66 3.08 12.47 -10.37
C LYS A 66 3.70 13.64 -9.59
N ARG A 67 3.38 13.80 -8.30
CA ARG A 67 3.97 14.84 -7.43
C ARG A 67 5.42 14.52 -7.02
N ASN A 68 5.83 13.25 -7.07
CA ASN A 68 7.15 12.81 -6.63
C ASN A 68 8.25 12.94 -7.72
N GLY A 69 7.96 13.54 -8.89
CA GLY A 69 8.95 13.85 -9.92
C GLY A 69 8.89 12.93 -11.15
N SER A 70 10.03 12.71 -11.83
CA SER A 70 10.11 11.94 -13.07
C SER A 70 10.13 10.43 -12.85
N ALA A 71 9.47 9.73 -13.77
CA ALA A 71 9.12 8.30 -13.75
C ALA A 71 10.28 7.32 -14.02
N ASP A 72 11.52 7.65 -13.62
CA ASP A 72 12.65 6.72 -13.69
C ASP A 72 12.66 5.82 -12.46
N ARG A 73 11.67 4.94 -12.41
CA ARG A 73 11.50 3.94 -11.37
C ARG A 73 11.64 2.57 -11.97
N ALA A 74 12.53 1.78 -11.36
CA ALA A 74 12.84 0.42 -11.79
C ALA A 74 11.79 -0.58 -11.30
N GLU A 75 10.88 -0.13 -10.42
CA GLU A 75 9.82 -0.93 -9.85
C GLU A 75 8.79 -1.35 -10.93
N TYR A 76 8.47 -2.64 -10.95
CA TYR A 76 7.47 -3.21 -11.85
C TYR A 76 6.07 -2.66 -11.51
N PHE A 77 5.33 -2.23 -12.53
CA PHE A 77 3.95 -1.78 -12.39
C PHE A 77 3.08 -2.41 -13.47
N ASP A 78 2.06 -3.14 -13.03
CA ASP A 78 1.08 -3.81 -13.86
C ASP A 78 -0.20 -2.97 -13.93
N GLN A 79 -0.43 -2.38 -15.11
CA GLN A 79 -1.56 -1.50 -15.35
C GLN A 79 -2.89 -2.25 -15.43
N GLU A 80 -2.91 -3.52 -15.85
CA GLU A 80 -4.13 -4.32 -15.91
C GLU A 80 -4.56 -4.72 -14.51
N LEU A 81 -3.62 -5.22 -13.70
CA LEU A 81 -3.85 -5.50 -12.29
C LEU A 81 -4.32 -4.24 -11.55
N TYR A 82 -3.75 -3.07 -11.84
CA TYR A 82 -4.15 -1.81 -11.20
C TYR A 82 -5.61 -1.39 -11.43
N ARG A 83 -6.20 -1.78 -12.57
CA ARG A 83 -7.63 -1.50 -12.86
C ARG A 83 -8.56 -2.29 -11.95
N GLU A 84 -8.12 -3.46 -11.49
CA GLU A 84 -8.86 -4.32 -10.57
C GLU A 84 -8.70 -3.91 -9.09
N ARG A 85 -8.10 -2.75 -8.80
CA ARG A 85 -7.93 -2.30 -7.42
C ARG A 85 -9.27 -2.04 -6.76
N TYR A 86 -9.38 -2.46 -5.51
CA TYR A 86 -10.56 -2.18 -4.71
C TYR A 86 -10.53 -0.73 -4.22
N SER A 87 -11.57 0.05 -4.54
CA SER A 87 -11.73 1.44 -4.10
C SER A 87 -13.03 1.54 -3.31
N ILE A 88 -12.93 1.85 -2.02
CA ILE A 88 -14.09 2.17 -1.18
C ILE A 88 -14.18 3.70 -1.11
N GLU A 89 -15.22 4.25 -1.72
CA GLU A 89 -15.65 5.62 -1.40
C GLU A 89 -16.68 5.55 -0.28
N PRO A 90 -16.49 6.22 0.87
CA PRO A 90 -17.52 6.26 1.91
C PRO A 90 -18.76 6.98 1.36
N THR A 91 -19.84 6.25 1.10
CA THR A 91 -21.12 6.81 0.61
C THR A 91 -21.96 7.45 1.72
N ASN A 92 -21.41 7.69 2.91
CA ASN A 92 -22.14 8.30 4.03
C ASN A 92 -21.48 9.63 4.44
N ALA A 93 -22.06 10.72 3.92
CA ALA A 93 -22.03 12.04 4.54
C ALA A 93 -23.42 12.32 5.16
#